data_AF-A0A166RZD9-F1
#
_entry.id   AF-A0A166RZD9-F1
#
_cell.length_a   1.000
_cell.length_b   1.000
_cell.length_c   1.000
_cell.angle_alpha   90.00
_cell.angle_beta   90.00
_cell.angle_gamma   90.00
#
_symmetry.space_group_name_H-M   'P 1'
#
loop_
_entity.id
_entity.type
_entity.pdbx_description
1 polymer ?
#
loop_
_entity_poly.entity_id
_entity_poly.type
_entity_poly.pdbx_seq_one_letter_code
_entity_poly.pdbx_strand_id
1 'polypeptide(L)'
;MLELIRRNAIYVDGYREYCQEFWDHDIRYFRPTNPALIDETWFERTKSWYDKKEMGLISGQPVSFHYWAVDGDNFVGEFQLRTELSEEVMAGKGSIGYSVRVTEQGKGYGTEILRQQEVNR
;
A
#
# COMPACT_ATOMS: atom_id res chain seq x y z
N MET A 1 15.52 9.77 2.15
CA MET A 1 15.80 8.33 2.35
C MET A 1 14.46 7.63 2.36
N LEU A 2 14.32 6.49 1.68
CA LEU A 2 13.06 5.76 1.67
C LEU A 2 12.73 5.23 3.07
N GLU A 3 11.47 5.32 3.46
CA GLU A 3 10.95 4.77 4.72
C GLU A 3 9.61 4.07 4.49
N LEU A 4 9.41 2.92 5.15
CA LEU A 4 8.11 2.26 5.25
C LEU A 4 7.38 2.73 6.52
N ILE A 5 6.38 3.56 6.36
CA ILE A 5 5.60 4.13 7.46
C ILE A 5 4.18 3.57 7.49
N ARG A 6 3.51 3.66 8.65
CA ARG A 6 2.05 3.49 8.68
C ARG A 6 1.39 4.58 7.83
N ARG A 7 0.21 4.28 7.29
CA ARG A 7 -0.62 5.26 6.57
C ARG A 7 -0.70 6.55 7.38
N ASN A 8 -0.48 7.68 6.72
CA ASN A 8 -0.42 8.99 7.39
C ASN A 8 -1.11 10.05 6.51
N ALA A 9 -2.00 10.83 7.11
CA ALA A 9 -2.81 11.84 6.42
C ALA A 9 -1.98 12.83 5.59
N ILE A 10 -0.74 13.14 6.00
CA ILE A 10 0.11 14.12 5.31
C ILE A 10 0.47 13.71 3.87
N TYR A 11 0.44 12.40 3.56
CA TYR A 11 0.79 11.89 2.23
C TYR A 11 -0.44 11.53 1.37
N VAL A 12 -1.66 11.91 1.79
CA VAL A 12 -2.90 11.53 1.07
C VAL A 12 -2.93 12.09 -0.35
N ASP A 13 -2.43 13.31 -0.57
CA ASP A 13 -2.37 13.88 -1.91
C ASP A 13 -1.40 13.09 -2.80
N GLY A 14 -0.22 12.74 -2.30
CA GLY A 14 0.71 11.86 -3.02
C GLY A 14 0.14 10.47 -3.29
N TYR A 15 -0.65 9.91 -2.37
CA TYR A 15 -1.38 8.66 -2.59
C TYR A 15 -2.48 8.79 -3.66
N ARG A 16 -3.21 9.92 -3.69
CA ARG A 16 -4.20 10.22 -4.73
C ARG A 16 -3.55 10.24 -6.10
N GLU A 17 -2.43 10.94 -6.23
CA GLU A 17 -1.71 11.02 -7.50
C GLU A 17 -1.13 9.65 -7.91
N TYR A 18 -0.60 8.86 -6.97
CA TYR A 18 -0.23 7.46 -7.21
C TYR A 18 -1.40 6.64 -7.78
N CYS A 19 -2.59 6.78 -7.20
CA CYS A 19 -3.79 6.11 -7.69
C CYS A 19 -4.16 6.63 -9.08
N GLN A 20 -4.10 7.94 -9.31
CA GLN A 20 -4.40 8.55 -10.60
C GLN A 20 -3.49 7.99 -11.69
N GLU A 21 -2.17 7.93 -11.46
CA GLU A 21 -1.23 7.36 -12.41
C GLU A 21 -1.55 5.88 -12.72
N PHE A 22 -1.88 5.08 -11.72
CA PHE A 22 -2.24 3.68 -12.00
C PHE A 22 -3.52 3.58 -12.82
N TRP A 23 -4.49 4.47 -12.63
CA TRP A 23 -5.72 4.50 -13.43
C TRP A 23 -5.46 4.99 -14.86
N ASP A 24 -4.64 6.02 -15.04
CA ASP A 24 -4.28 6.58 -16.34
C ASP A 24 -3.51 5.56 -17.20
N HIS A 25 -2.72 4.70 -16.57
CA HIS A 25 -1.94 3.65 -17.21
C HIS A 25 -2.63 2.27 -17.23
N ASP A 26 -3.91 2.17 -16.83
CA ASP A 26 -4.69 0.93 -16.72
C ASP A 26 -4.00 -0.20 -15.91
N ILE A 27 -3.28 0.19 -14.85
CA ILE A 27 -2.56 -0.73 -13.97
C ILE A 27 -3.53 -1.31 -12.93
N ARG A 28 -3.99 -2.55 -13.16
CA ARG A 28 -5.01 -3.22 -12.31
C ARG A 28 -4.47 -4.23 -11.31
N TYR A 29 -3.23 -4.70 -11.45
CA TYR A 29 -2.72 -5.81 -10.64
C TYR A 29 -2.66 -5.50 -9.14
N PHE A 30 -2.40 -4.25 -8.77
CA PHE A 30 -2.35 -3.80 -7.37
C PHE A 30 -3.70 -3.28 -6.85
N ARG A 31 -4.69 -3.14 -7.74
CA ARG A 31 -6.04 -2.61 -7.44
C ARG A 31 -5.99 -1.29 -6.66
N PRO A 32 -5.43 -0.21 -7.25
CA PRO A 32 -5.39 1.11 -6.62
C PRO A 32 -6.81 1.59 -6.27
N THR A 33 -6.94 2.37 -5.21
CA THR A 33 -8.20 3.07 -4.91
C THR A 33 -8.61 3.92 -6.11
N ASN A 34 -9.91 4.03 -6.40
CA ASN A 34 -10.38 4.97 -7.41
C ASN A 34 -10.01 6.41 -6.98
N PRO A 35 -9.18 7.15 -7.74
CA PRO A 35 -8.72 8.48 -7.35
C PRO A 35 -9.88 9.46 -7.10
N ALA A 36 -11.01 9.28 -7.79
CA ALA A 36 -12.22 10.11 -7.60
C ALA A 36 -12.88 9.93 -6.21
N LEU A 37 -12.53 8.88 -5.45
CA LEU A 37 -13.04 8.65 -4.10
C LEU A 37 -12.13 9.21 -3.00
N ILE A 38 -10.93 9.68 -3.36
CA ILE A 38 -9.93 10.16 -2.41
C ILE A 38 -10.16 11.66 -2.22
N ASP A 39 -11.09 12.02 -1.36
CA ASP A 39 -11.34 13.39 -0.90
C ASP A 39 -10.58 13.69 0.42
N GLU A 40 -10.75 14.89 0.97
CA GLU A 40 -10.12 15.32 2.24
C GLU A 40 -10.52 14.45 3.45
N THR A 41 -11.67 13.77 3.39
CA THR A 41 -12.20 12.91 4.46
C THR A 41 -11.85 11.45 4.28
N TRP A 42 -11.30 11.06 3.11
CA TRP A 42 -11.08 9.67 2.73
C TRP A 42 -10.19 8.92 3.73
N PHE A 43 -9.14 9.58 4.23
CA PHE A 43 -8.22 8.97 5.17
C PHE A 43 -8.94 8.53 6.45
N GLU A 44 -9.70 9.44 7.07
CA GLU A 44 -10.45 9.18 8.29
C GLU A 44 -11.57 8.16 8.07
N ARG A 45 -12.32 8.32 6.97
CA ARG A 45 -13.44 7.43 6.61
C ARG A 45 -12.99 5.98 6.36
N THR A 46 -11.74 5.79 5.92
CA THR A 46 -11.17 4.45 5.70
C THR A 46 -10.39 3.92 6.89
N LYS A 47 -9.98 4.76 7.84
CA LYS A 47 -9.12 4.37 8.98
C LYS A 47 -9.66 3.14 9.72
N SER A 48 -10.93 3.16 10.11
CA SER A 48 -11.56 2.06 10.87
C SER A 48 -11.56 0.72 10.12
N TRP A 49 -11.60 0.74 8.78
CA TRP A 49 -11.52 -0.47 7.97
C TRP A 49 -10.12 -1.06 7.99
N TYR A 50 -9.09 -0.22 7.86
CA TYR A 50 -7.69 -0.68 7.94
C TYR A 50 -7.34 -1.17 9.34
N ASP A 51 -7.81 -0.51 10.41
CA ASP A 51 -7.61 -0.97 11.79
C ASP A 51 -8.23 -2.37 11.99
N LYS A 52 -9.46 -2.59 11.50
CA LYS A 52 -10.11 -3.92 11.54
C LYS A 52 -9.36 -4.97 10.73
N LYS A 53 -8.78 -4.59 9.60
CA LYS A 53 -8.00 -5.49 8.75
C LYS A 53 -6.74 -5.99 9.45
N GLU A 54 -6.04 -5.11 10.16
CA GLU A 54 -4.86 -5.47 10.95
C GLU A 54 -5.18 -6.35 12.16
N MET A 55 -6.41 -6.26 12.69
CA MET A 55 -6.90 -7.12 13.77
C MET A 55 -7.56 -8.42 13.28
N GLY A 56 -7.61 -8.68 11.97
CA GLY A 56 -8.28 -9.87 11.42
C GLY A 56 -9.80 -9.88 11.58
N LEU A 57 -10.41 -8.70 11.76
CA LEU A 57 -11.86 -8.56 11.99
C LEU A 57 -12.68 -8.42 10.69
N ILE A 58 -12.05 -8.58 9.53
CA ILE A 58 -12.72 -8.58 8.23
C ILE A 58 -12.89 -10.01 7.76
N SER A 59 -14.11 -10.53 7.85
CA SER A 59 -14.45 -11.89 7.42
C SER A 59 -14.05 -12.13 5.96
N GLY A 60 -13.40 -13.28 5.70
CA GLY A 60 -12.94 -13.67 4.37
C GLY A 60 -11.74 -12.88 3.85
N GLN A 61 -11.03 -12.13 4.70
CA GLN A 61 -9.77 -11.48 4.34
C GLN A 61 -8.65 -11.85 5.31
N PRO A 62 -7.42 -12.08 4.82
CA PRO A 62 -6.28 -12.32 5.69
C PRO A 62 -5.93 -11.06 6.47
N VAL A 63 -5.37 -11.25 7.67
CA VAL A 63 -4.67 -10.20 8.39
C VAL A 63 -3.60 -9.60 7.48
N SER A 64 -3.59 -8.27 7.36
CA SER A 64 -2.68 -7.57 6.47
C SER A 64 -2.32 -6.22 7.07
N PHE A 65 -1.02 -5.96 7.18
CA PHE A 65 -0.47 -4.68 7.58
C PHE A 65 -0.21 -3.83 6.35
N HIS A 66 -0.65 -2.58 6.38
CA HIS A 66 -0.56 -1.65 5.25
C HIS A 66 0.38 -0.50 5.57
N TYR A 67 1.41 -0.36 4.75
CA TYR A 67 2.44 0.67 4.86
C TYR A 67 2.51 1.50 3.59
N TRP A 68 2.94 2.74 3.76
CA TRP A 68 3.26 3.66 2.69
C TRP A 68 4.77 3.81 2.62
N ALA A 69 5.31 3.70 1.40
CA ALA A 69 6.71 3.98 1.11
C ALA A 69 6.83 5.47 0.78
N VAL A 70 7.67 6.18 1.54
CA VAL A 70 7.86 7.63 1.39
C VAL A 70 9.34 7.97 1.33
N ASP A 71 9.72 8.98 0.55
CA ASP A 71 11.09 9.49 0.47
C ASP A 71 11.09 11.01 0.73
N GLY A 72 11.32 11.38 1.99
CA GLY A 72 11.05 12.75 2.46
C GLY A 72 9.56 13.05 2.33
N ASP A 73 9.22 14.15 1.66
CA ASP A 73 7.83 14.57 1.45
C ASP A 73 7.14 13.82 0.28
N ASN A 74 7.87 12.95 -0.43
CA ASN A 74 7.36 12.27 -1.62
C ASN A 74 6.72 10.92 -1.28
N PHE A 75 5.47 10.73 -1.67
CA PHE A 75 4.83 9.42 -1.68
C PHE A 75 5.39 8.57 -2.84
N VAL A 76 5.98 7.42 -2.53
CA VAL A 76 6.65 6.54 -3.50
C VAL A 76 5.79 5.34 -3.86
N GLY A 77 5.05 4.76 -2.93
CA GLY A 77 4.30 3.53 -3.20
C GLY A 77 3.65 2.89 -1.99
N GLU A 78 3.11 1.69 -2.19
CA GLU A 78 2.45 0.92 -1.13
C GLU A 78 3.21 -0.38 -0.83
N PHE A 79 3.13 -0.81 0.42
CA PHE A 79 3.61 -2.11 0.88
C PHE A 79 2.55 -2.77 1.76
N GLN A 80 2.31 -4.06 1.53
CA GLN A 80 1.35 -4.89 2.25
C GLN A 80 2.03 -6.15 2.73
N LEU A 81 1.92 -6.42 4.03
CA LEU A 81 2.43 -7.64 4.65
C LEU A 81 1.28 -8.46 5.22
N ARG A 82 1.09 -9.66 4.70
CA ARG A 82 0.17 -10.68 5.19
C ARG A 82 0.95 -11.70 6.01
N THR A 83 0.64 -11.79 7.31
CA THR A 83 1.33 -12.67 8.26
C THR A 83 0.82 -14.10 8.23
N GLU A 84 -0.40 -14.30 7.73
CA GLU A 84 -1.05 -15.61 7.64
C GLU A 84 -1.11 -16.09 6.19
N LEU A 85 -0.64 -17.32 5.96
CA LEU A 85 -0.58 -17.97 4.66
C LEU A 85 -1.69 -19.03 4.54
N SER A 86 -2.94 -18.58 4.55
CA SER A 86 -4.06 -19.47 4.22
C SER A 86 -3.94 -20.00 2.78
N GLU A 87 -4.63 -21.10 2.48
CA GLU A 87 -4.65 -21.68 1.12
C GLU A 87 -5.03 -20.63 0.07
N GLU A 88 -6.00 -19.74 0.37
CA GLU A 88 -6.40 -18.65 -0.52
C GLU A 88 -5.25 -17.65 -0.78
N VAL A 89 -4.48 -17.30 0.26
CA VAL A 89 -3.33 -16.39 0.13
C VAL A 89 -2.23 -17.05 -0.71
N MET A 90 -1.95 -18.32 -0.44
CA MET A 90 -0.93 -19.10 -1.14
C MET A 90 -1.28 -19.36 -2.61
N ALA A 91 -2.56 -19.47 -2.95
CA ALA A 91 -3.01 -19.74 -4.31
C ALA A 91 -2.96 -18.51 -5.26
N GLY A 92 -2.84 -17.28 -4.74
CA GLY A 92 -2.89 -16.12 -5.65
C GLY A 92 -2.41 -14.74 -5.16
N LYS A 93 -2.16 -14.53 -3.87
CA LYS A 93 -1.81 -13.19 -3.33
C LYS A 93 -0.40 -13.11 -2.75
N GLY A 94 0.10 -14.22 -2.20
CA GLY A 94 1.37 -14.26 -1.47
C GLY A 94 1.39 -13.45 -0.17
N SER A 95 2.48 -13.57 0.58
CA SER A 95 2.70 -12.85 1.85
C SER A 95 2.93 -11.35 1.64
N ILE A 96 3.57 -10.98 0.54
CA ILE A 96 4.06 -9.62 0.29
C ILE A 96 3.38 -9.07 -0.96
N GLY A 97 2.83 -7.87 -0.86
CA GLY A 97 2.43 -7.07 -2.00
C GLY A 97 3.10 -5.71 -1.92
N TYR A 98 3.67 -5.23 -3.02
CA TYR A 98 4.18 -3.87 -3.10
C TYR A 98 3.96 -3.28 -4.49
N SER A 99 3.99 -1.96 -4.56
CA SER A 99 3.90 -1.20 -5.80
C SER A 99 4.70 0.09 -5.66
N VAL A 100 5.20 0.58 -6.79
CA VAL A 100 5.86 1.89 -6.89
C VAL A 100 5.05 2.73 -7.86
N ARG A 101 4.80 3.99 -7.49
CA ARG A 101 4.17 5.01 -8.31
C ARG A 101 4.83 5.10 -9.69
N VAL A 102 4.05 5.25 -10.75
CA VAL A 102 4.54 5.08 -12.14
C VAL A 102 5.72 6.01 -12.42
N THR A 103 5.62 7.27 -12.00
CA THR A 103 6.68 8.29 -12.13
C THR A 103 7.94 8.00 -11.30
N GLU A 104 7.87 7.07 -10.35
CA GLU A 104 8.98 6.65 -9.48
C GLU A 104 9.55 5.26 -9.84
N GLN A 105 8.97 4.58 -10.84
CA GLN A 105 9.48 3.29 -11.31
C GLN A 105 10.84 3.44 -12.01
N GLY A 106 11.65 2.38 -11.97
CA GLY A 106 12.99 2.37 -12.56
C GLY A 106 14.08 3.08 -11.74
N LYS A 107 13.74 3.67 -10.59
CA LYS A 107 14.68 4.40 -9.71
C LYS A 107 15.26 3.58 -8.55
N GLY A 108 14.91 2.28 -8.47
CA GLY A 108 15.39 1.37 -7.41
C GLY A 108 14.49 1.28 -6.17
N TYR A 109 13.42 2.06 -6.08
CA TYR A 109 12.51 2.05 -4.91
C TYR A 109 11.87 0.69 -4.63
N GLY A 110 11.52 -0.10 -5.65
CA GLY A 110 10.96 -1.43 -5.45
C GLY A 110 11.94 -2.37 -4.71
N THR A 111 13.23 -2.31 -5.07
CA THR A 111 14.28 -3.06 -4.38
C THR A 111 14.43 -2.60 -2.94
N GLU A 112 14.38 -1.29 -2.69
CA GLU A 112 14.56 -0.74 -1.35
C GLU A 112 13.36 -1.04 -0.43
N ILE A 113 12.12 -1.00 -0.93
CA ILE A 113 10.91 -1.46 -0.20
C ILE A 113 11.11 -2.91 0.27
N LEU A 114 11.55 -3.78 -0.64
CA LEU A 114 11.78 -5.20 -0.33
C LEU A 114 12.96 -5.43 0.61
N ARG A 115 13.99 -4.57 0.58
CA ARG A 115 15.13 -4.66 1.50
C ARG A 115 14.73 -4.28 2.91
N GLN A 116 13.92 -3.24 3.09
CA GLN A 116 13.53 -2.75 4.42
C GLN A 116 12.56 -3.66 5.17
N GLN A 117 11.76 -4.46 4.47
CA GLN A 117 10.89 -5.44 5.14
C GLN A 117 11.67 -6.55 5.88
N GLU A 118 12.91 -6.83 5.48
CA GLU A 118 13.75 -7.86 6.12
C GLU A 118 14.38 -7.35 7.43
N VAL A 119 14.64 -6.04 7.52
CA VAL A 119 15.28 -5.40 8.67
C VAL A 119 14.30 -5.15 9.83
N ASN A 120 13.00 -5.09 9.54
CA ASN A 120 11.94 -4.82 10.52
C ASN A 120 11.24 -6.09 11.06
N ARG A 121 11.82 -7.28 10.82
CA ARG A 121 11.41 -8.56 11.43
C ARG A 121 12.34 -8.92 12.58
#